data_AF-A0A3C0T7U7-F1
#
_entry.id   AF-A0A3C0T7U7-F1
#
_cell.length_a   1.000
_cell.length_b   1.000
_cell.length_c   1.000
_cell.angle_alpha   90.00
_cell.angle_beta   90.00
_cell.angle_gamma   90.00
#
_symmetry.space_group_name_H-M   'P 1'
#
loop_
_entity.id
_entity.type
_entity.pdbx_description
1 polymer ?
#
loop_
_entity_poly.entity_id
_entity_poly.type
_entity_poly.pdbx_seq_one_letter_code
_entity_poly.pdbx_strand_id
1 'polypeptide(L)'
;MGIPYAEPPVNDLRWKAPRPARPWTSRRETLEFGSQCTQLPVQATATDLPIGSEDCLSINVWAPSYHPDFVPTGNDRRPVMVWIRGGGNVMGGTNDPIDDGALFAGEYQLARVSFNYRLGPMGWFRHDVLRE
;
A
#
# COMPACT_ATOMS: atom_id res chain seq x y z
N MET A 1 6.83 -7.30 1.88
CA MET A 1 6.36 -6.11 1.14
C MET A 1 5.40 -6.53 0.03
N GLY A 2 4.44 -5.70 -0.37
CA GLY A 2 3.54 -6.01 -1.49
C GLY A 2 2.41 -7.00 -1.19
N ILE A 3 1.92 -7.07 0.05
CA ILE A 3 0.80 -7.95 0.42
C ILE A 3 -0.50 -7.32 -0.10
N PRO A 4 -1.29 -7.96 -0.98
CA PRO A 4 -2.54 -7.36 -1.46
C PRO A 4 -3.57 -7.28 -0.33
N TYR A 5 -4.26 -6.15 -0.24
CA TYR A 5 -5.38 -5.99 0.70
C TYR A 5 -6.73 -5.87 0.01
N ALA A 6 -6.75 -5.69 -1.31
CA ALA A 6 -7.95 -5.58 -2.12
C ALA A 6 -7.81 -6.37 -3.43
N GLU A 7 -8.94 -6.65 -4.09
CA GLU A 7 -8.93 -7.04 -5.50
C GLU A 7 -8.35 -5.91 -6.35
N PRO A 8 -7.63 -6.23 -7.46
CA PRO A 8 -7.14 -5.22 -8.39
C PRO A 8 -8.31 -4.34 -8.89
N PRO A 9 -8.26 -3.01 -8.70
CA PRO A 9 -9.35 -2.11 -9.05
C PRO A 9 -9.36 -1.76 -10.55
N VAL A 10 -9.25 -2.78 -11.40
CA VAL A 10 -9.19 -2.67 -12.86
C VAL A 10 -10.55 -2.93 -13.50
N ASN A 11 -10.70 -2.55 -14.77
CA ASN A 11 -11.91 -2.79 -15.57
C ASN A 11 -13.19 -2.30 -14.83
N ASP A 12 -14.14 -3.20 -14.58
CA ASP A 12 -15.43 -2.89 -13.93
C ASP A 12 -15.30 -2.44 -12.47
N LEU A 13 -14.13 -2.65 -11.85
CA LEU A 13 -13.82 -2.16 -10.50
C LEU A 13 -13.14 -0.78 -10.50
N ARG A 14 -12.81 -0.24 -11.68
CA ARG A 14 -12.24 1.11 -11.80
C ARG A 14 -13.23 2.13 -11.25
N TRP A 15 -12.73 3.04 -10.41
CA TRP A 15 -13.49 4.08 -9.69
C TRP A 15 -14.52 3.60 -8.65
N LYS A 16 -14.77 2.29 -8.51
CA LYS A 16 -15.64 1.73 -7.45
C LYS A 16 -14.89 1.58 -6.14
N ALA A 17 -15.60 1.41 -5.03
CA ALA A 17 -14.98 1.10 -3.73
C ALA A 17 -14.13 -0.18 -3.80
N PRO A 18 -13.00 -0.27 -3.07
CA PRO A 18 -12.15 -1.46 -3.10
C PRO A 18 -12.91 -2.66 -2.54
N ARG A 19 -12.75 -3.82 -3.20
CA ARG A 19 -13.29 -5.10 -2.72
C ARG A 19 -12.20 -5.86 -1.96
N PRO A 20 -12.50 -6.60 -0.89
CA PRO A 20 -11.49 -7.37 -0.15
C PRO A 20 -10.67 -8.28 -1.07
N ALA A 21 -9.38 -8.42 -0.80
CA ALA A 21 -8.55 -9.34 -1.57
C ALA A 21 -9.13 -10.77 -1.53
N ARG A 22 -9.09 -11.46 -2.67
CA ARG A 22 -9.49 -12.87 -2.72
C ARG A 22 -8.62 -13.69 -1.77
N PRO A 23 -9.20 -14.61 -0.98
CA PRO A 23 -8.41 -15.49 -0.15
C PRO A 23 -7.49 -16.35 -1.03
N TRP A 24 -6.29 -16.62 -0.53
CA TRP A 24 -5.34 -17.55 -1.14
C TRP A 24 -5.02 -18.68 -0.17
N THR A 25 -4.81 -19.88 -0.70
CA THR A 25 -4.60 -21.09 0.11
C THR A 25 -3.13 -21.49 0.23
N SER A 26 -2.29 -21.09 -0.71
CA SER A 26 -0.85 -21.36 -0.69
C SER A 26 -0.06 -20.18 -0.13
N ARG A 27 1.15 -20.44 0.37
CA ARG A 27 2.07 -19.38 0.78
C ARG A 27 2.28 -18.40 -0.37
N ARG A 28 2.03 -17.12 -0.13
CA ARG A 28 2.34 -16.04 -1.06
C ARG A 28 3.67 -15.41 -0.66
N GLU A 29 4.61 -15.39 -1.60
CA GLU A 29 5.88 -14.70 -1.40
C GLU A 29 5.68 -13.19 -1.60
N THR A 30 6.16 -12.41 -0.64
CA THR A 30 5.97 -10.95 -0.56
C THR A 30 7.30 -10.31 -0.16
N LEU A 31 8.32 -10.47 -1.01
CA LEU A 31 9.69 -9.99 -0.75
C LEU A 31 9.98 -8.63 -1.39
N GLU A 32 9.15 -8.20 -2.33
CA GLU A 32 9.30 -6.95 -3.08
C GLU A 32 8.11 -6.02 -2.85
N PHE A 33 8.31 -4.72 -3.07
CA PHE A 33 7.21 -3.77 -3.01
C PHE A 33 6.22 -4.02 -4.16
N GLY A 34 4.92 -3.82 -3.89
CA GLY A 34 3.93 -3.72 -4.95
C GLY A 34 4.15 -2.46 -5.79
N SER A 35 3.58 -2.43 -6.99
CA SER A 35 3.64 -1.25 -7.86
C SER A 35 2.99 -0.03 -7.20
N GLN A 36 3.55 1.16 -7.43
CA GLN A 36 2.88 2.42 -7.10
C GLN A 36 1.56 2.55 -7.88
N CYS A 37 0.59 3.24 -7.30
CA CYS A 37 -0.66 3.49 -8.01
C CYS A 37 -0.46 4.41 -9.22
N THR A 38 -1.29 4.22 -10.24
CA THR A 38 -1.30 5.06 -11.45
C THR A 38 -1.33 6.54 -11.09
N GLN A 39 -0.32 7.27 -11.56
CA GLN A 39 -0.12 8.70 -11.31
C GLN A 39 0.74 9.33 -12.40
N LEU A 40 0.79 10.66 -12.46
CA LEU A 40 1.77 11.36 -13.29
C LEU A 40 3.12 11.45 -12.54
N PRO A 41 4.26 11.44 -13.27
CA PRO A 41 5.55 11.81 -12.68
C PRO A 41 5.50 13.18 -12.00
N VAL A 42 6.28 13.36 -10.92
CA VAL A 42 6.32 14.60 -10.12
C VAL A 42 6.64 15.85 -10.97
N GLN A 43 7.44 15.69 -12.02
CA GLN A 43 7.84 16.77 -12.94
C GLN A 43 7.27 16.54 -14.36
N ALA A 44 6.07 15.96 -14.43
CA ALA A 44 5.43 15.68 -15.70
C ALA A 44 5.18 16.95 -16.53
N THR A 45 5.51 16.85 -17.80
CA THR A 45 5.13 17.76 -18.88
C THR A 45 3.85 17.24 -19.56
N ALA A 46 3.29 18.03 -20.47
CA ALA A 46 2.06 17.66 -21.19
C ALA A 46 2.18 16.38 -22.03
N THR A 47 3.39 15.91 -22.32
CA THR A 47 3.65 14.70 -23.13
C THR A 47 3.98 13.46 -22.31
N ASP A 48 4.16 13.59 -20.99
CA ASP A 48 4.52 12.46 -20.15
C ASP A 48 3.34 11.50 -19.95
N LEU A 49 3.65 10.20 -20.02
CA LEU A 49 2.68 9.15 -19.77
C LEU A 49 2.55 8.87 -18.26
N PRO A 50 1.36 8.44 -17.79
CA PRO A 50 1.21 7.95 -16.44
C PRO A 50 2.16 6.78 -16.13
N ILE A 51 2.65 6.74 -14.91
CA ILE A 51 3.49 5.68 -14.35
C ILE A 51 2.70 4.83 -13.35
N GLY A 52 3.24 3.67 -12.98
CA GLY A 52 2.64 2.77 -11.99
C GLY A 52 1.61 1.81 -12.59
N SER A 53 0.77 1.24 -11.72
CA SER A 53 -0.25 0.26 -12.07
C SER A 53 -1.59 0.59 -11.41
N GLU A 54 -2.69 0.20 -12.03
CA GLU A 54 -4.01 0.21 -11.37
C GLU A 54 -4.10 -0.93 -10.33
N ASP A 55 -3.44 -2.06 -10.59
CA ASP A 55 -3.21 -3.11 -9.59
C ASP A 55 -2.08 -2.69 -8.65
N CYS A 56 -2.42 -1.82 -7.70
CA CYS A 56 -1.47 -1.22 -6.76
C CYS A 56 -1.87 -1.38 -5.30
N LEU A 57 -3.03 -1.97 -4.99
CA LEU A 57 -3.62 -2.01 -3.64
C LEU A 57 -2.93 -3.06 -2.75
N SER A 58 -1.71 -2.72 -2.35
CA SER A 58 -0.85 -3.54 -1.49
C SER A 58 -0.41 -2.81 -0.22
N ILE A 59 -0.13 -3.59 0.82
CA ILE A 59 0.45 -3.15 2.08
C ILE A 59 1.88 -3.65 2.24
N ASN A 60 2.65 -2.93 3.05
CA ASN A 60 4.00 -3.25 3.46
C ASN A 60 4.04 -3.27 4.99
N VAL A 61 4.75 -4.25 5.56
CA VAL A 61 4.86 -4.42 7.01
C VAL A 61 6.34 -4.52 7.36
N TRP A 62 6.77 -3.62 8.23
CA TRP A 62 8.06 -3.70 8.92
C TRP A 62 7.78 -4.03 10.37
N ALA A 63 8.55 -4.95 10.94
CA ALA A 63 8.47 -5.32 12.34
C ALA A 63 9.89 -5.54 12.88
N PRO A 64 10.09 -5.44 14.20
CA PRO A 64 11.37 -5.78 14.80
C PRO A 64 11.73 -7.24 14.48
N SER A 65 13.02 -7.51 14.34
CA SER A 65 13.50 -8.88 14.16
C SER A 65 13.33 -9.64 15.47
N TYR A 66 12.64 -10.77 15.40
CA TYR A 66 12.46 -11.71 16.50
C TYR A 66 12.99 -13.08 16.09
N HIS A 67 13.57 -13.80 17.04
CA HIS A 67 13.73 -15.24 16.88
C HIS A 67 12.33 -15.87 16.81
N PRO A 68 12.07 -16.87 15.94
CA PRO A 68 10.74 -17.45 15.76
C PRO A 68 10.08 -17.93 17.06
N ASP A 69 10.87 -18.50 17.98
CA ASP A 69 10.39 -18.99 19.28
C ASP A 69 10.11 -17.89 20.30
N PHE A 70 10.50 -16.64 20.02
CA PHE A 70 10.44 -15.50 20.93
C PHE A 70 9.70 -14.29 20.33
N VAL A 71 8.73 -14.54 19.45
CA VAL A 71 7.82 -13.50 18.95
C VAL A 71 6.88 -13.06 20.08
N PRO A 72 6.82 -11.76 20.46
CA PRO A 72 5.96 -11.29 21.55
C PRO A 72 4.47 -11.58 21.29
N THR A 73 3.79 -12.14 22.30
CA THR A 73 2.35 -12.46 22.26
C THR A 73 1.62 -11.90 23.49
N GLY A 74 0.28 -11.99 23.50
CA GLY A 74 -0.52 -11.49 24.63
C GLY A 74 -0.29 -9.99 24.90
N ASN A 75 0.03 -9.66 26.15
CA ASN A 75 0.29 -8.29 26.60
C ASN A 75 1.64 -7.73 26.14
N ASP A 76 2.55 -8.59 25.64
CA ASP A 76 3.87 -8.16 25.16
C ASP A 76 3.86 -7.75 23.67
N ARG A 77 2.71 -7.86 23.00
CA ARG A 77 2.55 -7.42 21.59
C ARG A 77 2.97 -5.97 21.44
N ARG A 78 3.67 -5.70 20.35
CA ARG A 78 4.13 -4.35 20.02
C ARG A 78 3.00 -3.50 19.42
N PRO A 79 3.05 -2.16 19.61
CA PRO A 79 2.08 -1.27 18.99
C PRO A 79 2.22 -1.30 17.46
N VAL A 80 1.13 -0.95 16.78
CA VAL A 80 1.08 -0.84 15.31
C VAL A 80 0.94 0.62 14.91
N MET A 81 1.87 1.11 14.10
CA MET A 81 1.79 2.41 13.45
C MET A 81 1.35 2.23 12.00
N VAL A 82 0.21 2.81 11.63
CA VAL A 82 -0.26 2.85 10.25
C VAL A 82 0.14 4.17 9.61
N TRP A 83 0.98 4.11 8.59
CA TRP A 83 1.49 5.26 7.86
C TRP A 83 0.69 5.51 6.59
N ILE A 84 0.02 6.66 6.54
CA ILE A 84 -0.70 7.15 5.36
C ILE A 84 0.16 8.24 4.72
N ARG A 85 0.72 7.94 3.55
CA ARG A 85 1.54 8.90 2.81
C ARG A 85 0.69 10.09 2.33
N GLY A 86 1.28 11.29 2.40
CA GLY A 86 0.80 12.47 1.68
C GLY A 86 1.02 12.40 0.15
N GLY A 87 1.10 13.58 -0.49
CA GLY A 87 1.20 13.70 -1.96
C GLY A 87 -0.03 14.30 -2.63
N GLY A 88 -0.86 15.02 -1.85
CA GLY A 88 -2.00 15.79 -2.36
C GLY A 88 -3.07 14.93 -3.04
N ASN A 89 -3.14 13.64 -2.73
CA ASN A 89 -4.00 12.64 -3.39
C ASN A 89 -3.71 12.44 -4.88
N VAL A 90 -2.58 12.92 -5.42
CA VAL A 90 -2.27 12.84 -6.87
C VAL A 90 -0.95 12.12 -7.18
N MET A 91 -0.05 12.00 -6.19
CA MET A 91 1.25 11.35 -6.37
C MET A 91 1.75 10.68 -5.09
N GLY A 92 2.80 9.86 -5.22
CA GLY A 92 3.44 9.09 -4.16
C GLY A 92 3.22 7.59 -4.28
N GLY A 93 4.10 6.80 -3.67
CA GLY A 93 3.98 5.33 -3.65
C GLY A 93 4.83 4.73 -2.55
N THR A 94 4.34 3.68 -1.89
CA THR A 94 4.98 3.10 -0.68
C THR A 94 6.36 2.48 -0.88
N ASN A 95 6.85 2.44 -2.11
CA ASN A 95 8.19 2.02 -2.48
C ASN A 95 9.22 3.17 -2.53
N ASP A 96 8.83 4.42 -2.25
CA ASP A 96 9.78 5.54 -2.13
C ASP A 96 10.72 5.31 -0.93
N PRO A 97 12.05 5.40 -1.10
CA PRO A 97 13.02 5.25 -0.01
C PRO A 97 12.79 6.18 1.18
N ILE A 98 12.17 7.37 0.99
CA ILE A 98 11.87 8.28 2.10
C ILE A 98 10.90 7.67 3.13
N ASP A 99 10.13 6.66 2.70
CA ASP A 99 9.15 5.96 3.52
C ASP A 99 9.65 4.62 4.04
N ASP A 100 10.95 4.31 3.98
CA ASP A 100 11.47 3.08 4.56
C ASP A 100 11.18 3.03 6.08
N GLY A 101 10.47 1.98 6.49
CA GLY A 101 10.04 1.78 7.86
C GLY A 101 11.01 0.99 8.74
N ALA A 102 12.10 0.47 8.18
CA ALA A 102 12.95 -0.49 8.87
C ALA A 102 13.59 0.09 10.14
N LEU A 103 14.19 1.29 10.03
CA LEU A 103 14.79 1.98 11.17
C LEU A 103 13.76 2.27 12.26
N PHE A 104 12.61 2.80 11.87
CA PHE A 104 11.55 3.18 12.81
C PHE A 104 10.96 1.97 13.54
N ALA A 105 10.72 0.86 12.83
CA ALA A 105 10.23 -0.37 13.42
C ALA A 105 11.23 -0.95 14.44
N GLY A 106 12.52 -0.97 14.10
CA GLY A 106 13.58 -1.48 14.95
C GLY A 106 13.84 -0.61 16.18
N GLU A 107 13.99 0.71 16.01
CA GLU A 107 14.35 1.64 17.08
C GLU A 107 13.24 1.78 18.12
N TYR A 108 11.99 1.94 17.67
CA TYR A 108 10.84 2.16 18.55
C TYR A 108 10.10 0.87 18.93
N GLN A 109 10.63 -0.30 18.53
CA GLN A 109 10.07 -1.61 18.85
C GLN A 109 8.57 -1.71 18.52
N LEU A 110 8.21 -1.37 17.28
CA LEU A 110 6.83 -1.34 16.81
C LEU A 110 6.68 -1.95 15.41
N ALA A 111 5.47 -2.39 15.08
CA ALA A 111 5.14 -2.78 13.71
C ALA A 111 4.70 -1.54 12.93
N ARG A 112 5.38 -1.21 11.84
CA ARG A 112 4.97 -0.14 10.92
C ARG A 112 4.29 -0.76 9.71
N VAL A 113 3.11 -0.26 9.36
CA VAL A 113 2.34 -0.67 8.19
C VAL A 113 2.20 0.54 7.27
N SER A 114 2.55 0.40 5.99
CA SER A 114 2.21 1.37 4.97
C SER A 114 1.37 0.71 3.88
N PHE A 115 0.58 1.48 3.15
CA PHE A 115 -0.25 0.96 2.07
C PHE A 115 -0.38 1.97 0.94
N ASN A 116 -0.51 1.44 -0.26
CA ASN A 116 -0.89 2.23 -1.43
C ASN A 116 -2.40 2.45 -1.42
N TYR A 117 -2.82 3.66 -1.79
CA TYR A 117 -4.22 3.98 -2.08
C TYR A 117 -4.29 4.63 -3.46
N ARG A 118 -5.42 4.48 -4.16
CA ARG A 118 -5.59 5.05 -5.51
C ARG A 118 -5.50 6.57 -5.46
N LEU A 119 -4.88 7.14 -6.48
CA LEU A 119 -4.58 8.56 -6.60
C LEU A 119 -5.32 9.19 -7.78
N GLY A 120 -5.36 10.52 -7.79
CA GLY A 120 -5.93 11.34 -8.85
C GLY A 120 -7.35 10.90 -9.23
N PRO A 121 -7.70 10.96 -10.52
CA PRO A 121 -9.00 10.49 -11.02
C PRO A 121 -9.27 9.01 -10.70
N MET A 122 -8.25 8.17 -10.58
CA MET A 122 -8.45 6.74 -10.30
C MET A 122 -8.95 6.47 -8.88
N GLY A 123 -8.62 7.34 -7.91
CA GLY A 123 -9.05 7.23 -6.52
C GLY A 123 -10.18 8.16 -6.10
N TRP A 124 -10.33 9.30 -6.80
CA TRP A 124 -11.14 10.43 -6.31
C TRP A 124 -12.18 10.93 -7.30
N PHE A 125 -12.29 10.31 -8.49
CA PHE A 125 -13.42 10.57 -9.38
C PHE A 125 -14.73 10.09 -8.75
N ARG A 126 -15.75 10.96 -8.76
CA ARG A 126 -17.04 10.68 -8.12
C ARG A 126 -18.18 10.94 -9.08
N HIS A 127 -19.04 9.94 -9.25
CA HIS A 127 -20.30 10.04 -9.96
C HIS A 127 -21.32 9.09 -9.30
N ASP A 128 -22.61 9.41 -9.37
CA ASP A 128 -23.64 8.65 -8.64
C ASP A 128 -23.78 7.21 -9.13
N VAL A 129 -23.53 6.97 -10.42
CA VAL A 129 -23.52 5.62 -11.04
C VAL A 129 -22.41 4.71 -10.52
N LEU A 130 -21.44 5.24 -9.76
CA LEU A 130 -20.27 4.51 -9.24
C LEU A 130 -20.41 4.14 -7.76
N ARG A 131 -21.53 4.46 -7.09
CA ARG A 131 -21.72 4.33 -5.63
C ARG A 131 -22.05 2.90 -5.14
N GLU A 132 -21.74 1.87 -5.91
CA GLU A 132 -21.98 0.45 -5.58
C GLU A 132 -20.93 -0.16 -4.64
#